data_AF-A0A969DWQ3-F1
#
_entry.id   AF-A0A969DWQ3-F1
#
_cell.length_a   1.000
_cell.length_b   1.000
_cell.length_c   1.000
_cell.angle_alpha   90.00
_cell.angle_beta   90.00
_cell.angle_gamma   90.00
#
_symmetry.space_group_name_H-M   'P 1'
#
loop_
_entity.id
_entity.type
_entity.pdbx_description
1 polymer ?
#
loop_
_entity_poly.entity_id
_entity_poly.type
_entity_poly.pdbx_seq_one_letter_code
_entity_poly.pdbx_strand_id
1 'polypeptide(L)'
;MATVASHVAQLPGAEEVFTTLNTATFADVAVVHVAKQAVVETPLHLLFVSTGNNSISQPRCIVVAEASSQVSLIEDYVSIGDGGGLCNAVTEIVVAANAQVNHSLIQREARGMFHIGKTSVIQSQDSRYTNVAVQMGAALSRHNVETHHQGTQVETNLYGLALVAGEQLADTHSNIQYNHPHCSSDQLYKAIATDKGRSVFSGRVGVPKAAQQTSAAQLNRNLLLSNKARIDTKPQLEIIADDVKCSHG
;
A
#
# COMPACT_ATOMS: atom_id res chain seq x y z
N MET A 1 6.29 -17.61 -16.08
CA MET A 1 5.05 -18.16 -15.49
C MET A 1 5.31 -19.00 -14.23
N ALA A 2 6.23 -19.97 -14.21
CA ALA A 2 6.54 -20.73 -12.98
C ALA A 2 6.93 -19.85 -11.78
N THR A 3 7.72 -18.79 -12.02
CA THR A 3 8.15 -17.81 -10.99
C THR A 3 6.99 -16.98 -10.41
N VAL A 4 5.93 -16.73 -11.18
CA VAL A 4 4.78 -15.93 -10.71
C VAL A 4 3.88 -16.78 -9.82
N ALA A 5 3.59 -18.01 -10.25
CA ALA A 5 2.69 -18.91 -9.53
C ALA A 5 3.18 -19.22 -8.11
N SER A 6 4.50 -19.25 -7.89
CA SER A 6 5.10 -19.46 -6.56
C SER A 6 4.91 -18.29 -5.59
N HIS A 7 4.42 -17.13 -6.05
CA HIS A 7 4.27 -15.94 -5.22
C HIS A 7 2.80 -15.57 -4.94
N VAL A 8 1.84 -16.06 -5.74
CA VAL A 8 0.43 -15.72 -5.56
C VAL A 8 -0.08 -16.25 -4.22
N ALA A 9 -0.60 -15.35 -3.39
CA ALA A 9 -1.08 -15.63 -2.03
C ALA A 9 -0.04 -16.23 -1.10
N GLN A 10 1.24 -15.93 -1.33
CA GLN A 10 2.35 -16.40 -0.49
C GLN A 10 3.07 -15.27 0.24
N LEU A 11 2.73 -13.99 -0.01
CA LEU A 11 3.39 -12.88 0.67
C LEU A 11 2.91 -12.75 2.13
N PRO A 12 3.73 -12.17 3.03
CA PRO A 12 3.34 -11.93 4.41
C PRO A 12 2.03 -11.14 4.53
N GLY A 13 1.31 -11.41 5.63
CA GLY A 13 -0.01 -10.83 5.87
C GLY A 13 -1.18 -11.63 5.28
N ALA A 14 -0.91 -12.83 4.74
CA ALA A 14 -1.93 -13.73 4.17
C ALA A 14 -3.06 -14.11 5.15
N GLU A 15 -2.77 -14.15 6.46
CA GLU A 15 -3.74 -14.50 7.52
C GLU A 15 -4.62 -13.32 7.98
N GLU A 16 -4.39 -12.11 7.47
CA GLU A 16 -5.28 -10.99 7.74
C GLU A 16 -6.68 -11.29 7.17
N VAL A 17 -7.74 -10.91 7.89
CA VAL A 17 -9.13 -11.35 7.61
C VAL A 17 -9.57 -11.05 6.18
N PHE A 18 -9.36 -9.82 5.71
CA PHE A 18 -9.79 -9.42 4.36
C PHE A 18 -8.89 -10.03 3.27
N THR A 19 -7.60 -10.20 3.56
CA THR A 19 -6.66 -10.92 2.68
C THR A 19 -7.02 -12.39 2.56
N THR A 20 -7.43 -13.04 3.65
CA THR A 20 -7.90 -14.43 3.67
C THR A 20 -9.20 -14.58 2.89
N LEU A 21 -10.16 -13.66 3.10
CA LEU A 21 -11.43 -13.64 2.35
C LEU A 21 -11.20 -13.49 0.84
N ASN A 22 -10.31 -12.57 0.45
CA ASN A 22 -9.91 -12.40 -0.95
C ASN A 22 -9.30 -13.68 -1.50
N THR A 23 -8.31 -14.25 -0.80
CA THR A 23 -7.63 -15.49 -1.20
C THR A 23 -8.59 -16.67 -1.38
N ALA A 24 -9.64 -16.75 -0.56
CA ALA A 24 -10.64 -17.81 -0.63
C ALA A 24 -11.59 -17.68 -1.84
N THR A 25 -11.74 -16.48 -2.42
CA THR A 25 -12.86 -16.19 -3.35
C THR A 25 -12.50 -15.36 -4.59
N PHE A 26 -11.25 -14.95 -4.79
CA PHE A 26 -10.85 -14.27 -6.03
C PHE A 26 -11.09 -15.19 -7.24
N ALA A 27 -11.60 -14.61 -8.34
CA ALA A 27 -11.92 -15.36 -9.55
C ALA A 27 -10.76 -15.41 -10.55
N ASP A 28 -9.97 -14.33 -10.60
CA ASP A 28 -8.85 -14.14 -11.50
C ASP A 28 -7.76 -13.28 -10.84
N VAL A 29 -6.61 -13.15 -11.53
CA VAL A 29 -5.47 -12.38 -11.07
C VAL A 29 -4.85 -11.58 -12.21
N ALA A 30 -4.65 -10.29 -12.00
CA ALA A 30 -3.82 -9.46 -12.86
C ALA A 30 -2.35 -9.78 -12.60
N VAL A 31 -1.61 -10.19 -13.63
CA VAL A 31 -0.19 -10.54 -13.52
C VAL A 31 0.65 -9.53 -14.28
N VAL A 32 1.56 -8.87 -13.59
CA VAL A 32 2.62 -8.05 -14.18
C VAL A 32 3.96 -8.72 -13.91
N HIS A 33 4.62 -9.21 -14.95
CA HIS A 33 5.96 -9.79 -14.86
C HIS A 33 6.92 -8.95 -15.68
N VAL A 34 7.90 -8.35 -15.02
CA VAL A 34 8.93 -7.52 -15.64
C VAL A 34 10.24 -8.29 -15.59
N ALA A 35 10.72 -8.67 -16.78
CA ALA A 35 11.91 -9.49 -16.92
C ALA A 35 13.17 -8.77 -16.42
N LYS A 36 14.19 -9.55 -16.05
CA LYS A 36 15.49 -9.06 -15.62
C LYS A 36 16.02 -7.97 -16.58
N GLN A 37 16.51 -6.87 -16.03
CA GLN A 37 17.07 -5.71 -16.76
C GLN A 37 16.09 -4.98 -17.69
N ALA A 38 14.81 -5.37 -17.76
CA ALA A 38 13.84 -4.67 -18.58
C ALA A 38 13.44 -3.34 -17.94
N VAL A 39 13.33 -2.30 -18.76
CA VAL A 39 12.83 -0.99 -18.37
C VAL A 39 11.51 -0.77 -19.10
N VAL A 40 10.42 -0.66 -18.34
CA VAL A 40 9.09 -0.35 -18.87
C VAL A 40 8.89 1.16 -18.81
N GLU A 41 9.08 1.84 -19.94
CA GLU A 41 9.02 3.30 -20.02
C GLU A 41 7.61 3.86 -19.82
N THR A 42 6.59 3.15 -20.32
CA THR A 42 5.19 3.57 -20.20
C THR A 42 4.56 2.96 -18.95
N PRO A 43 3.97 3.75 -18.05
CA PRO A 43 3.30 3.21 -16.86
C PRO A 43 2.21 2.21 -17.24
N LEU A 44 2.16 1.08 -16.52
CA LEU A 44 1.09 0.10 -16.62
C LEU A 44 -0.10 0.58 -15.79
N HIS A 45 -1.27 0.71 -16.41
CA HIS A 45 -2.47 1.18 -15.74
C HIS A 45 -3.47 0.02 -15.59
N LEU A 46 -3.68 -0.42 -14.36
CA LEU A 46 -4.69 -1.40 -13.97
C LEU A 46 -5.94 -0.65 -13.47
N LEU A 47 -6.96 -0.63 -14.31
CA LEU A 47 -8.25 -0.03 -14.00
C LEU A 47 -9.21 -1.10 -13.46
N PHE A 48 -9.61 -0.96 -12.21
CA PHE A 48 -10.60 -1.82 -11.57
C PHE A 48 -11.95 -1.09 -11.49
N VAL A 49 -12.94 -1.60 -12.22
CA VAL A 49 -14.26 -0.97 -12.33
C VAL A 49 -15.29 -1.78 -11.57
N SER A 50 -15.80 -1.24 -10.47
CA SER A 50 -16.95 -1.79 -9.74
C SER A 50 -18.25 -1.44 -10.47
N THR A 51 -18.96 -2.45 -10.97
CA THR A 51 -20.17 -2.29 -11.82
C THR A 51 -21.46 -2.80 -11.18
N GLY A 52 -21.37 -3.57 -10.10
CA GLY A 52 -22.53 -4.16 -9.43
C GLY A 52 -23.10 -3.28 -8.32
N ASN A 53 -24.41 -3.41 -8.07
CA ASN A 53 -25.06 -2.90 -6.87
C ASN A 53 -25.16 -4.03 -5.83
N ASN A 54 -24.70 -3.78 -4.61
CA ASN A 54 -24.62 -4.74 -3.51
C ASN A 54 -23.78 -5.99 -3.81
N SER A 55 -22.68 -5.83 -4.55
CA SER A 55 -21.75 -6.92 -4.86
C SER A 55 -20.47 -6.87 -4.00
N ILE A 56 -19.80 -8.01 -3.89
CA ILE A 56 -18.42 -8.07 -3.42
C ILE A 56 -17.52 -8.30 -4.62
N SER A 57 -16.54 -7.42 -4.85
CA SER A 57 -15.45 -7.63 -5.80
C SER A 57 -14.16 -7.96 -5.04
N GLN A 58 -13.40 -8.92 -5.57
CA GLN A 58 -12.19 -9.47 -4.95
C GLN A 58 -10.99 -9.38 -5.91
N PRO A 59 -10.62 -8.17 -6.41
CA PRO A 59 -9.52 -8.06 -7.35
C PRO A 59 -8.21 -8.52 -6.71
N ARG A 60 -7.42 -9.26 -7.49
CA ARG A 60 -6.08 -9.73 -7.12
C ARG A 60 -5.08 -9.24 -8.15
N CYS A 61 -3.97 -8.67 -7.68
CA CYS A 61 -2.86 -8.25 -8.52
C CYS A 61 -1.56 -8.85 -8.00
N ILE A 62 -0.71 -9.34 -8.90
CA ILE A 62 0.66 -9.70 -8.58
C ILE A 62 1.65 -9.06 -9.54
N VAL A 63 2.69 -8.45 -8.97
CA VAL A 63 3.79 -7.82 -9.69
C VAL A 63 5.08 -8.53 -9.32
N VAL A 64 5.78 -9.05 -10.32
CA VAL A 64 7.13 -9.62 -10.16
C VAL A 64 8.09 -8.78 -10.99
N ALA A 65 8.87 -7.94 -10.32
CA ALA A 65 9.94 -7.16 -10.91
C ALA A 65 11.26 -7.90 -10.68
N GLU A 66 11.79 -8.54 -11.73
CA GLU A 66 13.05 -9.29 -11.65
C GLU A 66 14.26 -8.36 -11.52
N ALA A 67 15.44 -8.95 -11.27
CA ALA A 67 16.63 -8.20 -10.90
C ALA A 67 16.97 -7.09 -11.90
N SER A 68 17.27 -5.91 -11.37
CA SER A 68 17.59 -4.71 -12.17
C SER A 68 16.51 -4.28 -13.18
N SER A 69 15.25 -4.71 -13.01
CA SER A 69 14.14 -4.22 -13.82
C SER A 69 13.54 -2.93 -13.27
N GLN A 70 12.81 -2.20 -14.10
CA GLN A 70 12.13 -0.97 -13.72
C GLN A 70 10.72 -0.90 -14.30
N VAL A 71 9.75 -0.55 -13.46
CA VAL A 71 8.35 -0.37 -13.89
C VAL A 71 7.63 0.68 -13.04
N SER A 72 6.68 1.38 -13.67
CA SER A 72 5.67 2.18 -12.98
C SER A 72 4.31 1.52 -13.14
N LEU A 73 3.59 1.36 -12.03
CA LEU A 73 2.25 0.78 -11.95
C LEU A 73 1.27 1.83 -11.42
N ILE A 74 0.09 1.91 -12.03
CA ILE A 74 -1.06 2.68 -11.53
C ILE A 74 -2.19 1.70 -11.29
N GLU A 75 -2.67 1.60 -10.06
CA GLU A 75 -3.95 0.99 -9.73
C GLU A 75 -5.00 2.10 -9.60
N ASP A 76 -6.08 2.00 -10.35
CA ASP A 76 -7.18 2.98 -10.33
C ASP A 76 -8.50 2.26 -10.04
N TYR A 77 -9.10 2.56 -8.90
CA TYR A 77 -10.34 1.98 -8.44
C TYR A 77 -11.48 2.98 -8.65
N VAL A 78 -12.44 2.59 -9.48
CA VAL A 78 -13.59 3.41 -9.88
C VAL A 78 -14.90 2.63 -9.77
N SER A 79 -16.02 3.34 -9.84
CA SER A 79 -17.35 2.73 -9.88
C SER A 79 -18.19 3.30 -11.01
N ILE A 80 -19.15 2.53 -11.50
CA ILE A 80 -20.23 3.01 -12.36
C ILE A 80 -21.45 3.36 -11.48
N GLY A 81 -22.03 4.54 -11.70
CA GLY A 81 -23.18 5.03 -10.92
C GLY A 81 -22.83 5.36 -9.47
N ASP A 82 -23.82 5.27 -8.58
CA ASP A 82 -23.67 5.61 -7.16
C ASP A 82 -22.93 4.51 -6.34
N GLY A 83 -22.65 3.37 -6.98
CA GLY A 83 -22.03 2.21 -6.36
C GLY A 83 -22.93 1.50 -5.35
N GLY A 84 -22.30 0.69 -4.50
CA GLY A 84 -22.97 -0.11 -3.47
C GLY A 84 -22.32 -1.49 -3.39
N GLY A 85 -21.66 -1.79 -2.27
CA GLY A 85 -20.96 -3.07 -2.09
C GLY A 85 -19.55 -2.90 -1.53
N LEU A 86 -18.77 -3.97 -1.62
CA LEU A 86 -17.41 -4.05 -1.09
C LEU A 86 -16.42 -4.37 -2.22
N CYS A 87 -15.42 -3.51 -2.40
CA CYS A 87 -14.19 -3.84 -3.09
C CYS A 87 -13.16 -4.28 -2.06
N ASN A 88 -12.74 -5.54 -2.13
CA ASN A 88 -11.71 -6.10 -1.28
C ASN A 88 -10.50 -6.49 -2.13
N ALA A 89 -9.56 -5.55 -2.29
CA ALA A 89 -8.44 -5.65 -3.21
C ALA A 89 -7.16 -6.14 -2.52
N VAL A 90 -6.43 -7.03 -3.17
CA VAL A 90 -5.10 -7.47 -2.71
C VAL A 90 -4.08 -7.35 -3.85
N THR A 91 -3.02 -6.60 -3.60
CA THR A 91 -1.84 -6.48 -4.46
C THR A 91 -0.62 -7.04 -3.78
N GLU A 92 0.08 -7.93 -4.46
CA GLU A 92 1.34 -8.53 -4.04
C GLU A 92 2.47 -8.06 -4.97
N ILE A 93 3.57 -7.54 -4.41
CA ILE A 93 4.68 -7.00 -5.19
C ILE A 93 5.99 -7.63 -4.72
N VAL A 94 6.69 -8.31 -5.63
CA VAL A 94 8.03 -8.84 -5.42
C VAL A 94 9.02 -7.97 -6.18
N VAL A 95 9.90 -7.29 -5.44
CA VAL A 95 10.95 -6.42 -5.99
C VAL A 95 12.30 -7.10 -5.79
N ALA A 96 12.83 -7.70 -6.85
CA ALA A 96 14.09 -8.42 -6.80
C ALA A 96 15.30 -7.46 -6.71
N ALA A 97 16.50 -8.05 -6.63
CA ALA A 97 17.71 -7.28 -6.36
C ALA A 97 17.94 -6.16 -7.39
N ASN A 98 18.23 -4.95 -6.90
CA ASN A 98 18.41 -3.74 -7.70
C ASN A 98 17.23 -3.35 -8.62
N ALA A 99 16.04 -3.97 -8.46
CA ALA A 99 14.86 -3.60 -9.21
C ALA A 99 14.18 -2.36 -8.62
N GLN A 100 13.43 -1.63 -9.45
CA GLN A 100 12.71 -0.43 -9.07
C GLN A 100 11.24 -0.50 -9.47
N VAL A 101 10.35 -0.26 -8.51
CA VAL A 101 8.90 -0.20 -8.74
C VAL A 101 8.36 1.12 -8.19
N ASN A 102 7.74 1.92 -9.06
CA ASN A 102 6.92 3.06 -8.67
C ASN A 102 5.46 2.64 -8.74
N HIS A 103 4.71 2.77 -7.66
CA HIS A 103 3.34 2.28 -7.55
C HIS A 103 2.41 3.39 -7.09
N SER A 104 1.50 3.81 -7.95
CA SER A 104 0.43 4.75 -7.61
C SER A 104 -0.87 4.01 -7.40
N LEU A 105 -1.57 4.27 -6.29
CA LEU A 105 -2.92 3.78 -6.03
C LEU A 105 -3.87 4.97 -5.97
N ILE A 106 -4.90 4.96 -6.81
CA ILE A 106 -5.93 6.00 -6.89
C ILE A 106 -7.26 5.34 -6.51
N GLN A 107 -7.76 5.65 -5.33
CA GLN A 107 -9.05 5.18 -4.84
C GLN A 107 -10.07 6.31 -4.96
N ARG A 108 -10.98 6.20 -5.93
CA ARG A 108 -11.99 7.23 -6.26
C ARG A 108 -13.34 6.62 -6.62
N GLU A 109 -13.65 5.49 -6.00
CA GLU A 109 -14.95 4.81 -6.12
C GLU A 109 -16.10 5.68 -5.59
N ALA A 110 -17.32 5.37 -6.02
CA ALA A 110 -18.50 6.11 -5.62
C ALA A 110 -18.75 6.05 -4.11
N ARG A 111 -19.45 7.05 -3.57
CA ARG A 111 -19.69 7.19 -2.12
C ARG A 111 -20.52 6.04 -1.51
N GLY A 112 -21.20 5.23 -2.31
CA GLY A 112 -21.90 4.03 -1.83
C GLY A 112 -20.99 2.81 -1.58
N MET A 113 -19.72 2.88 -1.96
CA MET A 113 -18.79 1.74 -1.85
C MET A 113 -18.09 1.67 -0.48
N PHE A 114 -17.75 0.45 -0.09
CA PHE A 114 -16.72 0.14 0.89
C PHE A 114 -15.48 -0.37 0.14
N HIS A 115 -14.31 0.14 0.47
CA HIS A 115 -13.04 -0.29 -0.09
C HIS A 115 -12.13 -0.79 1.03
N ILE A 116 -11.64 -2.02 0.92
CA ILE A 116 -10.58 -2.56 1.77
C ILE A 116 -9.45 -3.01 0.83
N GLY A 117 -8.32 -2.32 0.89
CA GLY A 117 -7.16 -2.61 0.07
C GLY A 117 -6.01 -3.15 0.91
N LYS A 118 -5.30 -4.15 0.39
CA LYS A 118 -4.03 -4.65 0.91
C LYS A 118 -2.96 -4.52 -0.16
N THR A 119 -1.81 -3.96 0.19
CA THR A 119 -0.59 -4.02 -0.61
C THR A 119 0.49 -4.68 0.23
N SER A 120 0.98 -5.85 -0.19
CA SER A 120 2.10 -6.55 0.46
C SER A 120 3.30 -6.55 -0.47
N VAL A 121 4.46 -6.10 0.03
CA VAL A 121 5.67 -5.92 -0.77
C VAL A 121 6.85 -6.64 -0.13
N ILE A 122 7.53 -7.46 -0.90
CA ILE A 122 8.84 -8.02 -0.52
C ILE A 122 9.92 -7.34 -1.35
N GLN A 123 10.95 -6.84 -0.67
CA GLN A 123 12.08 -6.13 -1.28
C GLN A 123 13.39 -6.87 -1.02
N SER A 124 14.09 -7.22 -2.10
CA SER A 124 15.44 -7.82 -2.04
C SER A 124 16.53 -6.74 -1.99
N GLN A 125 17.78 -7.16 -1.83
CA GLN A 125 18.94 -6.27 -1.73
C GLN A 125 18.99 -5.18 -2.83
N ASP A 126 19.37 -3.96 -2.46
CA ASP A 126 19.52 -2.79 -3.35
C ASP A 126 18.23 -2.36 -4.09
N SER A 127 17.07 -2.93 -3.75
CA SER A 127 15.80 -2.61 -4.42
C SER A 127 15.19 -1.29 -3.94
N ARG A 128 14.43 -0.67 -4.84
CA ARG A 128 13.73 0.61 -4.60
C ARG A 128 12.23 0.44 -4.84
N TYR A 129 11.42 0.77 -3.84
CA TYR A 129 9.97 0.79 -3.96
C TYR A 129 9.43 2.15 -3.51
N THR A 130 8.63 2.78 -4.36
CA THR A 130 7.93 4.02 -4.02
C THR A 130 6.44 3.81 -4.22
N ASN A 131 5.64 4.09 -3.19
CA ASN A 131 4.18 4.07 -3.26
C ASN A 131 3.60 5.48 -3.08
N VAL A 132 2.61 5.82 -3.89
CA VAL A 132 1.78 7.02 -3.75
C VAL A 132 0.32 6.62 -3.74
N ALA A 133 -0.34 6.67 -2.58
CA ALA A 133 -1.75 6.35 -2.43
C ALA A 133 -2.60 7.62 -2.28
N VAL A 134 -3.65 7.75 -3.08
CA VAL A 134 -4.64 8.83 -2.99
C VAL A 134 -6.02 8.23 -2.73
N GLN A 135 -6.60 8.57 -1.58
CA GLN A 135 -7.92 8.12 -1.15
C GLN A 135 -8.88 9.30 -1.11
N MET A 136 -9.90 9.25 -1.96
CA MET A 136 -10.88 10.33 -2.12
C MET A 136 -12.30 9.84 -2.42
N GLY A 137 -12.51 8.53 -2.58
CA GLY A 137 -13.81 7.91 -2.84
C GLY A 137 -14.37 7.16 -1.64
N ALA A 138 -15.39 6.33 -1.90
CA ALA A 138 -16.04 5.42 -0.95
C ALA A 138 -16.72 6.09 0.27
N ALA A 139 -17.66 5.38 0.90
CA ALA A 139 -18.13 5.72 2.25
C ALA A 139 -17.03 5.42 3.28
N LEU A 140 -16.33 4.31 3.07
CA LEU A 140 -15.19 3.88 3.86
C LEU A 140 -14.14 3.31 2.93
N SER A 141 -12.91 3.83 3.01
CA SER A 141 -11.73 3.26 2.37
C SER A 141 -10.69 2.94 3.42
N ARG A 142 -10.30 1.67 3.54
CA ARG A 142 -9.12 1.25 4.29
C ARG A 142 -8.03 0.78 3.34
N HIS A 143 -6.79 1.22 3.56
CA HIS A 143 -5.62 0.69 2.86
C HIS A 143 -4.58 0.22 3.88
N ASN A 144 -4.23 -1.06 3.79
CA ASN A 144 -3.14 -1.66 4.55
C ASN A 144 -1.94 -1.83 3.60
N VAL A 145 -0.85 -1.12 3.84
CA VAL A 145 0.41 -1.25 3.08
C VAL A 145 1.50 -1.83 3.96
N GLU A 146 2.08 -2.94 3.51
CA GLU A 146 3.10 -3.70 4.21
C GLU A 146 4.34 -3.89 3.34
N THR A 147 5.51 -3.60 3.90
CA THR A 147 6.79 -3.79 3.21
C THR A 147 7.75 -4.59 4.07
N HIS A 148 8.36 -5.63 3.49
CA HIS A 148 9.31 -6.51 4.14
C HIS A 148 10.66 -6.42 3.45
N HIS A 149 11.66 -5.90 4.15
CA HIS A 149 13.02 -5.77 3.62
C HIS A 149 13.76 -7.10 3.84
N GLN A 150 13.95 -7.88 2.76
CA GLN A 150 14.61 -9.19 2.74
C GLN A 150 16.03 -9.10 2.14
N GLY A 151 16.66 -7.94 2.24
CA GLY A 151 18.05 -7.72 1.83
C GLY A 151 18.56 -6.38 2.33
N THR A 152 19.87 -6.16 2.21
CA THR A 152 20.51 -4.90 2.62
C THR A 152 20.26 -3.77 1.62
N GLN A 153 20.46 -2.53 2.06
CA GLN A 153 20.37 -1.34 1.19
C GLN A 153 19.02 -1.20 0.45
N VAL A 154 17.95 -1.67 1.07
CA VAL A 154 16.58 -1.50 0.56
C VAL A 154 16.13 -0.05 0.82
N GLU A 155 15.45 0.54 -0.16
CA GLU A 155 14.80 1.84 -0.03
C GLU A 155 13.29 1.71 -0.24
N THR A 156 12.51 2.30 0.67
CA THR A 156 11.04 2.31 0.63
C THR A 156 10.50 3.71 0.88
N ASN A 157 9.77 4.26 -0.08
CA ASN A 157 9.09 5.54 0.09
C ASN A 157 7.57 5.32 0.06
N LEU A 158 6.85 5.69 1.13
CA LEU A 158 5.39 5.56 1.19
C LEU A 158 4.73 6.94 1.37
N TYR A 159 4.00 7.36 0.36
CA TYR A 159 3.33 8.65 0.33
C TYR A 159 1.82 8.47 0.24
N GLY A 160 1.09 9.25 1.02
CA GLY A 160 -0.37 9.16 1.06
C GLY A 160 -1.07 10.51 1.12
N LEU A 161 -2.22 10.61 0.46
CA LEU A 161 -3.16 11.72 0.59
C LEU A 161 -4.58 11.19 0.79
N ALA A 162 -5.19 11.55 1.92
CA ALA A 162 -6.60 11.35 2.17
C ALA A 162 -7.38 12.67 2.06
N LEU A 163 -8.47 12.66 1.29
CA LEU A 163 -9.40 13.78 1.12
C LEU A 163 -10.81 13.29 1.50
N VAL A 164 -11.31 13.71 2.66
CA VAL A 164 -12.59 13.21 3.19
C VAL A 164 -13.58 14.33 3.49
N ALA A 165 -14.82 14.15 3.04
CA ALA A 165 -15.93 15.08 3.22
C ALA A 165 -17.22 14.32 3.55
N GLY A 166 -18.32 15.04 3.83
CA GLY A 166 -19.57 14.43 4.26
C GLY A 166 -19.40 13.56 5.50
N GLU A 167 -19.68 12.26 5.38
CA GLU A 167 -19.51 11.25 6.44
C GLU A 167 -18.50 10.15 6.02
N GLN A 168 -17.61 10.45 5.05
CA GLN A 168 -16.59 9.50 4.59
C GLN A 168 -15.56 9.17 5.68
N LEU A 169 -15.04 7.94 5.64
CA LEU A 169 -13.88 7.50 6.41
C LEU A 169 -12.75 7.04 5.47
N ALA A 170 -11.60 7.68 5.55
CA ALA A 170 -10.35 7.16 4.99
C ALA A 170 -9.47 6.65 6.12
N ASP A 171 -8.94 5.43 5.98
CA ASP A 171 -8.16 4.75 6.99
C ASP A 171 -6.92 4.14 6.34
N THR A 172 -5.73 4.53 6.78
CA THR A 172 -4.47 4.01 6.25
C THR A 172 -3.64 3.40 7.37
N HIS A 173 -3.22 2.15 7.15
CA HIS A 173 -2.28 1.44 8.01
C HIS A 173 -1.03 1.14 7.21
N SER A 174 0.11 1.68 7.65
CA SER A 174 1.41 1.31 7.11
C SER A 174 2.17 0.44 8.11
N ASN A 175 2.88 -0.56 7.60
CA ASN A 175 3.76 -1.41 8.40
C ASN A 175 5.04 -1.73 7.63
N ILE A 176 6.16 -1.17 8.09
CA ILE A 176 7.49 -1.41 7.51
C ILE A 176 8.27 -2.32 8.45
N GLN A 177 8.67 -3.49 7.94
CA GLN A 177 9.51 -4.45 8.66
C GLN A 177 10.91 -4.49 8.05
N TYR A 178 11.86 -3.97 8.82
CA TYR A 178 13.28 -4.08 8.50
C TYR A 178 13.81 -5.44 8.96
N ASN A 179 14.35 -6.28 8.08
CA ASN A 179 15.00 -7.53 8.53
C ASN A 179 16.52 -7.56 8.29
N HIS A 180 17.06 -6.52 7.64
CA HIS A 180 18.47 -6.44 7.23
C HIS A 180 19.02 -5.02 7.42
N PRO A 181 20.34 -4.87 7.59
CA PRO A 181 20.97 -3.58 7.85
C PRO A 181 21.03 -2.67 6.61
N HIS A 182 21.36 -1.40 6.85
CA HIS A 182 21.56 -0.34 5.85
C HIS A 182 20.32 0.01 5.01
N CYS A 183 19.14 -0.33 5.49
CA CYS A 183 17.90 -0.02 4.78
C CYS A 183 17.37 1.37 5.17
N SER A 184 16.58 1.97 4.30
CA SER A 184 15.98 3.28 4.53
C SER A 184 14.51 3.33 4.16
N SER A 185 13.75 4.17 4.87
CA SER A 185 12.40 4.52 4.45
C SER A 185 12.04 5.97 4.74
N ASP A 186 11.25 6.56 3.85
CA ASP A 186 10.58 7.84 4.07
C ASP A 186 9.06 7.66 3.93
N GLN A 187 8.32 8.06 4.96
CA GLN A 187 6.86 8.06 4.94
C GLN A 187 6.32 9.47 5.09
N LEU A 188 5.44 9.89 4.17
CA LEU A 188 4.72 11.15 4.26
C LEU A 188 3.24 10.95 3.97
N TYR A 189 2.42 10.98 5.01
CA TYR A 189 0.98 10.87 4.91
C TYR A 189 0.31 12.20 5.21
N LYS A 190 -0.58 12.64 4.31
CA LYS A 190 -1.33 13.89 4.46
C LYS A 190 -2.82 13.60 4.50
N ALA A 191 -3.55 14.33 5.34
CA ALA A 191 -5.00 14.24 5.40
C ALA A 191 -5.65 15.63 5.41
N ILE A 192 -6.71 15.78 4.62
CA ILE A 192 -7.59 16.95 4.64
C ILE A 192 -9.00 16.46 4.91
N ALA A 193 -9.60 16.92 6.01
CA ALA A 193 -10.94 16.51 6.43
C ALA A 193 -11.88 17.72 6.61
N THR A 194 -13.07 17.65 6.01
CA THR A 194 -14.14 18.64 6.12
C THR A 194 -15.47 17.99 6.50
N ASP A 195 -16.53 18.78 6.71
CA ASP A 195 -17.85 18.32 7.17
C ASP A 195 -17.74 17.46 8.43
N LYS A 196 -18.21 16.20 8.40
CA LYS A 196 -18.01 15.16 9.43
C LYS A 196 -17.02 14.08 8.96
N GLY A 197 -16.27 14.34 7.89
CA GLY A 197 -15.31 13.40 7.31
C GLY A 197 -14.24 13.01 8.33
N ARG A 198 -13.79 11.77 8.23
CA ARG A 198 -12.82 11.19 9.16
C ARG A 198 -11.63 10.59 8.43
N SER A 199 -10.43 10.91 8.91
CA SER A 199 -9.20 10.24 8.48
C SER A 199 -8.56 9.50 9.64
N VAL A 200 -8.03 8.31 9.39
CA VAL A 200 -7.24 7.53 10.33
C VAL A 200 -5.89 7.23 9.69
N PHE A 201 -4.81 7.44 10.45
CA PHE A 201 -3.47 6.99 10.08
C PHE A 201 -2.85 6.18 11.22
N SER A 202 -2.37 4.98 10.92
CA SER A 202 -1.61 4.14 11.84
C SER A 202 -0.35 3.65 11.15
N GLY A 203 0.81 4.16 11.56
CA GLY A 203 2.08 3.80 10.92
C GLY A 203 2.99 3.08 11.89
N ARG A 204 3.31 1.82 11.60
CA ARG A 204 4.20 0.97 12.40
C ARG A 204 5.52 0.75 11.67
N VAL A 205 6.61 0.93 12.41
CA VAL A 205 7.97 0.61 11.93
C VAL A 205 8.63 -0.33 12.92
N GLY A 206 9.01 -1.53 12.45
CA GLY A 206 9.72 -2.53 13.23
C GLY A 206 11.18 -2.63 12.82
N VAL A 207 12.10 -2.38 13.75
CA VAL A 207 13.56 -2.46 13.54
C VAL A 207 14.16 -3.43 14.56
N PRO A 208 14.24 -4.74 14.23
CA PRO A 208 14.84 -5.74 15.09
C PRO A 208 16.35 -5.51 15.22
N LYS A 209 16.98 -6.15 16.21
CA LYS A 209 18.41 -6.00 16.51
C LYS A 209 19.35 -6.22 15.32
N ALA A 210 18.96 -7.05 14.35
CA ALA A 210 19.78 -7.32 13.17
C ALA A 210 19.79 -6.17 12.13
N ALA A 211 18.80 -5.28 12.16
CA ALA A 211 18.61 -4.20 11.18
C ALA A 211 19.38 -2.93 11.56
N GLN A 212 20.68 -3.07 11.78
CA GLN A 212 21.56 -1.94 12.11
C GLN A 212 21.67 -0.96 10.94
N GLN A 213 22.04 0.28 11.25
CA GLN A 213 22.22 1.36 10.29
C GLN A 213 20.96 1.66 9.46
N THR A 214 19.80 1.38 10.05
CA THR A 214 18.50 1.73 9.50
C THR A 214 18.27 3.23 9.61
N SER A 215 17.73 3.84 8.54
CA SER A 215 17.26 5.22 8.53
C SER A 215 15.78 5.30 8.20
N ALA A 216 14.93 5.62 9.16
CA ALA A 216 13.47 5.67 8.99
C ALA A 216 12.91 7.05 9.38
N ALA A 217 12.10 7.64 8.49
CA ALA A 217 11.33 8.84 8.76
C ALA A 217 9.84 8.57 8.55
N GLN A 218 8.99 9.07 9.45
CA GLN A 218 7.54 8.97 9.32
C GLN A 218 6.85 10.29 9.70
N LEU A 219 6.26 10.97 8.74
CA LEU A 219 5.61 12.26 8.96
C LEU A 219 4.13 12.20 8.57
N ASN A 220 3.25 12.62 9.48
CA ASN A 220 1.81 12.72 9.24
C ASN A 220 1.31 14.16 9.41
N ARG A 221 0.89 14.81 8.31
CA ARG A 221 0.40 16.19 8.30
C ARG A 221 -1.10 16.25 8.06
N ASN A 222 -1.81 16.91 8.97
CA ASN A 222 -3.27 16.85 9.03
C ASN A 222 -3.88 18.25 9.00
N LEU A 223 -4.94 18.44 8.20
CA LEU A 223 -5.69 19.68 8.09
C LEU A 223 -7.19 19.42 8.33
N LEU A 224 -7.72 20.03 9.38
CA LEU A 224 -9.16 20.05 9.69
C LEU A 224 -9.77 21.34 9.15
N LEU A 225 -10.78 21.20 8.28
CA LEU A 225 -11.51 22.33 7.68
C LEU A 225 -12.89 22.57 8.32
N SER A 226 -13.28 21.72 9.27
CA SER A 226 -14.58 21.77 9.96
C SER A 226 -14.43 21.37 11.41
N ASN A 227 -15.20 22.01 12.31
CA ASN A 227 -15.26 21.66 13.73
C ASN A 227 -15.88 20.28 14.00
N LYS A 228 -16.49 19.66 12.98
CA LYS A 228 -17.06 18.30 13.05
C LYS A 228 -16.18 17.24 12.39
N ALA A 229 -15.12 17.65 11.68
CA ALA A 229 -14.18 16.72 11.06
C ALA A 229 -13.28 16.10 12.12
N ARG A 230 -12.77 14.90 11.84
CA ARG A 230 -11.93 14.15 12.79
C ARG A 230 -10.73 13.53 12.09
N ILE A 231 -9.56 13.65 12.72
CA ILE A 231 -8.35 12.94 12.28
C ILE A 231 -7.75 12.24 13.49
N ASP A 232 -7.58 10.93 13.39
CA ASP A 232 -6.93 10.11 14.41
C ASP A 232 -5.60 9.59 13.85
N THR A 233 -4.49 9.84 14.55
CA THR A 233 -3.15 9.43 14.11
C THR A 233 -2.44 8.63 15.20
N LYS A 234 -1.77 7.54 14.80
CA LYS A 234 -1.04 6.63 15.68
C LYS A 234 0.28 6.19 15.03
N PRO A 235 1.32 7.03 15.03
CA PRO A 235 2.66 6.59 14.69
C PRO A 235 3.25 5.68 15.79
N GLN A 236 3.93 4.61 15.41
CA GLN A 236 4.51 3.62 16.30
C GLN A 236 5.90 3.18 15.79
N LEU A 237 6.90 3.26 16.66
CA LEU A 237 8.24 2.70 16.40
C LEU A 237 8.53 1.59 17.39
N GLU A 238 8.96 0.43 16.88
CA GLU A 238 9.46 -0.70 17.65
C GLU A 238 10.93 -0.93 17.31
N ILE A 239 11.81 -0.20 18.00
CA ILE A 239 13.24 -0.16 17.70
C ILE A 239 14.02 -0.96 18.75
N ILE A 240 14.68 -2.02 18.30
CA ILE A 240 15.55 -2.88 19.13
C ILE A 240 17.03 -2.71 18.73
N ALA A 241 17.31 -2.27 17.50
CA ALA A 241 18.66 -1.96 17.06
C ALA A 241 19.18 -0.64 17.65
N ASP A 242 20.47 -0.61 18.00
CA ASP A 242 21.10 0.53 18.69
C ASP A 242 21.66 1.58 17.70
N ASP A 243 22.28 1.16 16.60
CA ASP A 243 22.88 2.07 15.60
C ASP A 243 21.87 2.41 14.50
N VAL A 244 20.89 3.27 14.81
CA VAL A 244 19.84 3.64 13.85
C VAL A 244 19.48 5.12 13.92
N LYS A 245 18.84 5.62 12.86
CA LYS A 245 18.24 6.96 12.80
C LYS A 245 16.76 6.82 12.49
N CYS A 246 15.93 6.83 13.53
CA CYS A 246 14.47 6.71 13.38
C CYS A 246 13.78 7.95 13.93
N SER A 247 12.81 8.49 13.19
CA SER A 247 12.01 9.64 13.62
C SER A 247 10.56 9.50 13.17
N HIS A 248 9.64 10.07 13.95
CA HIS A 248 8.26 10.26 13.54
C HIS A 248 7.74 11.64 13.97
N GLY A 249 6.72 12.17 13.28
CA GLY A 249 6.13 13.48 13.55
C GLY A 249 4.78 13.71 12.90
#